data_AF-A0A9D8VLH2-F1
#
_entry.id   AF-A0A9D8VLH2-F1
#
_cell.length_a   1.000
_cell.length_b   1.000
_cell.length_c   1.000
_cell.angle_alpha   90.00
_cell.angle_beta   90.00
_cell.angle_gamma   90.00
#
_symmetry.space_group_name_H-M   'P 1'
#
loop_
_entity.id
_entity.type
_entity.pdbx_description
1 polymer ?
#
loop_
_entity_poly.entity_id
_entity_poly.type
_entity_poly.pdbx_seq_one_letter_code
_entity_poly.pdbx_strand_id
1 'polypeptide(L)'
;MKRFTFHFLLIVFIPTVVAAQYNPLATSSPTNTNIDKNFIRFSTEEFKPKKEGVAFLLSAAVPTVSFIAGQALLKNDSNMPGAVLAVGGIIIGPSAGNMYAENPKAVGKGIVTRAISGGMITVGAYMGLLNQLGNEPYGGVRKDLDGFSEITAAALFFGGSALLVYSTFYDLFNSMANVRKYNEEKQPVEFTFAPTYFPKEKAPGISVSLSF
;
A
#
# COMPACT_ATOMS: atom_id res chain seq x y z
N MET A 1 9.20 16.13 22.57
CA MET A 1 8.26 15.25 21.85
C MET A 1 7.49 15.92 20.70
N LYS A 2 6.97 17.16 20.81
CA LYS A 2 6.16 17.79 19.74
C LYS A 2 6.86 17.99 18.37
N ARG A 3 8.18 18.18 18.33
CA ARG A 3 8.93 18.33 17.06
C ARG A 3 9.08 17.03 16.26
N PHE A 4 9.01 15.88 16.92
CA PHE A 4 9.23 14.56 16.31
C PHE A 4 8.03 14.12 15.47
N THR A 5 6.82 14.31 16.00
CA THR A 5 5.56 14.02 15.29
C THR A 5 5.43 14.83 14.00
N PHE A 6 5.92 16.09 14.01
CA PHE A 6 5.84 16.99 12.88
C PHE A 6 6.77 16.58 11.72
N HIS A 7 7.99 16.11 12.00
CA HIS A 7 8.92 15.68 10.97
C HIS A 7 8.54 14.31 10.38
N PHE A 8 8.01 13.40 11.21
CA PHE A 8 7.47 12.13 10.74
C PHE A 8 6.26 12.34 9.81
N LEU A 9 5.36 13.25 10.19
CA LEU A 9 4.28 13.70 9.31
C LEU A 9 4.86 14.30 8.02
N LEU A 10 5.78 15.26 8.06
CA LEU A 10 6.33 15.83 6.82
C LEU A 10 6.95 14.79 5.88
N ILE A 11 7.75 13.85 6.39
CA ILE A 11 8.47 12.88 5.54
C ILE A 11 7.55 11.82 4.94
N VAL A 12 6.49 11.40 5.65
CA VAL A 12 5.53 10.41 5.13
C VAL A 12 4.41 11.08 4.35
N PHE A 13 3.96 12.25 4.81
CA PHE A 13 2.82 12.99 4.28
C PHE A 13 3.20 13.80 3.03
N ILE A 14 4.43 14.34 2.90
CA ILE A 14 4.81 15.05 1.67
C ILE A 14 4.84 14.11 0.45
N PRO A 15 5.48 12.93 0.46
CA PRO A 15 5.47 12.05 -0.69
C PRO A 15 4.08 11.53 -1.04
N THR A 16 3.24 11.26 -0.03
CA THR A 16 1.84 10.85 -0.25
C THR A 16 0.97 12.00 -0.75
N VAL A 17 1.15 13.22 -0.26
CA VAL A 17 0.47 14.43 -0.78
C VAL A 17 0.96 14.78 -2.18
N VAL A 18 2.25 14.70 -2.47
CA VAL A 18 2.80 14.92 -3.81
C VAL A 18 2.30 13.85 -4.77
N ALA A 19 2.27 12.57 -4.37
CA ALA A 19 1.68 11.50 -5.17
C ALA A 19 0.16 11.70 -5.39
N ALA A 20 -0.56 12.20 -4.39
CA ALA A 20 -1.97 12.55 -4.51
C ALA A 20 -2.19 13.79 -5.41
N GLN A 21 -1.27 14.75 -5.40
CA GLN A 21 -1.32 15.94 -6.25
C GLN A 21 -0.95 15.64 -7.70
N TYR A 22 -0.15 14.60 -7.97
CA TYR A 22 0.09 14.12 -9.34
C TYR A 22 -1.14 13.48 -9.99
N ASN A 23 -2.20 13.18 -9.21
CA ASN A 23 -3.48 12.71 -9.74
C ASN A 23 -4.63 13.39 -8.97
N PRO A 24 -4.87 14.70 -9.16
CA PRO A 24 -5.87 15.43 -8.41
C PRO A 24 -7.26 14.87 -8.76
N LEU A 25 -7.85 14.10 -7.84
CA LEU A 25 -9.19 13.52 -7.97
C LEU A 25 -10.31 14.58 -7.89
N ALA A 26 -9.97 15.86 -7.78
CA ALA A 26 -10.95 16.93 -7.63
C ALA A 26 -10.45 18.22 -8.29
N THR A 27 -10.29 18.22 -9.60
CA THR A 27 -10.73 19.40 -10.34
C THR A 27 -12.19 19.14 -10.67
N SER A 28 -13.10 19.76 -9.92
CA SER A 28 -14.48 19.94 -10.33
C SER A 28 -14.45 20.68 -11.67
N SER A 29 -14.32 19.91 -12.75
CA SER A 29 -14.30 20.44 -14.10
C SER A 29 -15.70 20.98 -14.34
N PRO A 30 -15.85 22.26 -14.74
CA PRO A 30 -17.15 22.79 -15.09
C PRO A 30 -17.77 21.81 -16.09
N THR A 31 -18.98 21.35 -15.82
CA THR A 31 -19.74 20.40 -16.63
C THR A 31 -19.68 20.87 -18.08
N ASN A 32 -18.72 20.32 -18.83
CA ASN A 32 -18.46 20.75 -20.18
C ASN A 32 -19.40 19.91 -21.04
N THR A 33 -20.63 20.41 -21.19
CA THR A 33 -21.58 19.94 -22.19
C THR A 33 -20.99 20.28 -23.56
N ASN A 34 -20.01 19.48 -24.00
CA ASN A 34 -19.66 19.41 -25.41
C ASN A 34 -20.86 18.79 -26.11
N ILE A 35 -21.77 19.65 -26.55
CA ILE A 35 -22.86 19.31 -27.45
C ILE A 35 -22.19 19.07 -28.81
N ASP A 36 -21.66 17.85 -28.99
CA ASP A 36 -21.43 17.37 -30.35
C ASP A 36 -22.83 17.27 -30.99
N LYS A 37 -23.03 17.93 -32.14
CA LYS A 37 -24.39 18.28 -32.63
C LYS A 37 -25.30 17.08 -32.91
N ASN A 38 -24.77 15.87 -32.85
CA ASN A 38 -25.49 14.63 -33.07
C ASN A 38 -25.58 13.72 -31.83
N PHE A 39 -25.00 14.11 -30.68
CA PHE A 39 -24.91 13.25 -29.50
C PHE A 39 -24.99 14.02 -28.18
N ILE A 40 -25.98 13.71 -27.35
CA ILE A 40 -26.07 14.21 -25.98
C ILE A 40 -25.41 13.17 -25.07
N ARG A 41 -24.18 13.45 -24.62
CA ARG A 41 -23.45 12.59 -23.67
C ARG A 41 -23.59 13.16 -22.26
N PHE A 42 -24.35 12.48 -21.40
CA PHE A 42 -24.44 12.82 -19.98
C PHE A 42 -23.31 12.11 -19.22
N SER A 43 -22.14 12.73 -19.14
CA SER A 43 -21.04 12.20 -18.33
C SER A 43 -21.03 12.90 -16.97
N THR A 44 -21.37 12.15 -15.92
CA THR A 44 -21.20 12.56 -14.52
C THR A 44 -19.74 12.40 -14.14
N GLU A 45 -18.97 13.49 -14.23
CA GLU A 45 -17.50 13.55 -13.99
C GLU A 45 -16.67 12.58 -14.87
N GLU A 46 -15.64 13.11 -15.52
CA GLU A 46 -14.75 12.29 -16.36
C GLU A 46 -13.97 11.32 -15.46
N PHE A 47 -14.45 10.09 -15.34
CA PHE A 47 -13.78 9.04 -14.58
C PHE A 47 -12.43 8.73 -15.23
N LYS A 48 -11.34 9.10 -14.55
CA LYS A 48 -9.99 8.80 -14.99
C LYS A 48 -9.51 7.49 -14.35
N PRO A 49 -9.36 6.40 -15.13
CA PRO A 49 -8.95 5.12 -14.57
C PRO A 49 -7.56 5.21 -13.95
N LYS A 50 -7.40 4.58 -12.78
CA LYS A 50 -6.12 4.47 -12.08
C LYS A 50 -5.21 3.48 -12.81
N LYS A 51 -3.91 3.77 -12.85
CA LYS A 51 -2.94 2.91 -13.55
C LYS A 51 -2.38 1.84 -12.60
N GLU A 52 -2.48 0.56 -12.98
CA GLU A 52 -1.94 -0.57 -12.20
C GLU A 52 -0.43 -0.42 -11.93
N GLY A 53 0.34 0.04 -12.92
CA GLY A 53 1.78 0.27 -12.77
C GLY A 53 2.15 1.32 -11.72
N VAL A 54 1.29 2.31 -11.47
CA VAL A 54 1.51 3.33 -10.42
C VAL A 54 1.31 2.69 -9.04
N ALA A 55 0.30 1.83 -8.86
CA ALA A 55 0.14 1.09 -7.61
C ALA A 55 1.33 0.19 -7.31
N PHE A 56 1.78 -0.58 -8.30
CA PHE A 56 2.96 -1.43 -8.15
C PHE A 56 4.20 -0.61 -7.78
N LEU A 57 4.47 0.48 -8.50
CA LEU A 57 5.60 1.35 -8.25
C LEU A 57 5.55 1.96 -6.85
N LEU A 58 4.38 2.41 -6.38
CA LEU A 58 4.21 2.95 -5.03
C LEU A 58 4.51 1.89 -3.96
N SER A 59 3.97 0.68 -4.12
CA SER A 59 4.21 -0.43 -3.19
C SER A 59 5.68 -0.85 -3.13
N ALA A 60 6.44 -0.74 -4.23
CA ALA A 60 7.87 -1.04 -4.25
C ALA A 60 8.74 0.15 -3.78
N ALA A 61 8.48 1.35 -4.27
CA ALA A 61 9.35 2.50 -4.07
C ALA A 61 9.27 3.06 -2.64
N VAL A 62 8.08 3.12 -2.05
CA VAL A 62 7.90 3.68 -0.69
C VAL A 62 8.73 2.95 0.37
N PRO A 63 8.71 1.59 0.49
CA PRO A 63 9.59 0.92 1.43
C PRO A 63 11.07 1.13 1.13
N THR A 64 11.47 1.06 -0.14
CA THR A 64 12.87 1.24 -0.53
C THR A 64 13.40 2.61 -0.14
N VAL A 65 12.66 3.68 -0.48
CA VAL A 65 13.03 5.05 -0.14
C VAL A 65 13.06 5.24 1.38
N SER A 66 12.04 4.75 2.09
CA SER A 66 11.96 4.86 3.55
C SER A 66 13.11 4.10 4.24
N PHE A 67 13.48 2.93 3.72
CA PHE A 67 14.60 2.15 4.22
C PHE A 67 15.95 2.85 3.98
N ILE A 68 16.20 3.33 2.76
CA ILE A 68 17.45 4.05 2.42
C ILE A 68 17.55 5.34 3.25
N ALA A 69 16.48 6.11 3.35
CA ALA A 69 16.44 7.34 4.15
C ALA A 69 16.62 7.03 5.65
N GLY A 70 15.97 5.96 6.15
CA GLY A 70 16.13 5.52 7.53
C GLY A 70 17.57 5.12 7.85
N GLN A 71 18.22 4.37 6.95
CA GLN A 71 19.64 4.00 7.07
C GLN A 71 20.57 5.22 7.03
N ALA A 72 20.29 6.21 6.17
CA ALA A 72 21.05 7.45 6.15
C ALA A 72 20.93 8.23 7.46
N LEU A 73 19.74 8.26 8.08
CA LEU A 73 19.53 8.89 9.38
C LEU A 73 20.20 8.13 10.52
N LEU A 74 20.20 6.79 10.48
CA LEU A 74 20.92 5.96 11.46
C LEU A 74 22.44 6.23 11.43
N LYS A 75 23.01 6.53 10.26
CA LYS A 75 24.43 6.88 10.12
C LYS A 75 24.79 8.29 10.63
N ASN A 76 23.80 9.17 10.81
CA ASN A 76 23.98 10.55 11.24
C ASN A 76 23.56 10.77 12.72
N ASP A 77 23.78 9.77 13.58
CA ASP A 77 23.41 9.74 15.01
C ASP A 77 21.92 10.01 15.31
N SER A 78 21.06 10.02 14.28
CA SER A 78 19.61 10.21 14.41
C SER A 78 18.91 8.87 14.56
N ASN A 79 19.30 8.13 15.62
CA ASN A 79 18.94 6.72 15.80
C ASN A 79 17.43 6.46 15.81
N MET A 80 16.69 7.20 16.63
CA MET A 80 15.24 6.99 16.75
C MET A 80 14.47 7.39 15.48
N PRO A 81 14.67 8.58 14.87
CA PRO A 81 14.05 8.91 13.59
C PRO A 81 14.41 7.90 12.47
N GLY A 82 15.68 7.50 12.40
CA GLY A 82 16.15 6.57 11.37
C GLY A 82 15.54 5.18 11.51
N ALA A 83 15.47 4.65 12.73
CA ALA A 83 14.83 3.37 13.02
C ALA A 83 13.33 3.40 12.73
N VAL A 84 12.63 4.46 13.16
CA VAL A 84 11.19 4.64 12.91
C VAL A 84 10.89 4.72 11.42
N LEU A 85 11.72 5.44 10.64
CA LEU A 85 11.54 5.56 9.20
C LEU A 85 11.82 4.24 8.47
N ALA A 86 12.89 3.53 8.84
CA ALA A 86 13.23 2.25 8.24
C ALA A 86 12.16 1.18 8.54
N VAL A 87 11.79 1.02 9.81
CA VAL A 87 10.80 0.01 10.25
C VAL A 87 9.39 0.41 9.80
N GLY A 88 9.00 1.67 9.97
CA GLY A 88 7.71 2.18 9.51
C GLY A 88 7.55 2.07 8.00
N GLY A 89 8.62 2.32 7.25
CA GLY A 89 8.68 2.10 5.81
C GLY A 89 8.42 0.66 5.39
N ILE A 90 9.01 -0.30 6.10
CA ILE A 90 8.77 -1.74 5.85
C ILE A 90 7.34 -2.15 6.22
N ILE A 91 6.81 -1.64 7.34
CA ILE A 91 5.47 -2.00 7.84
C ILE A 91 4.35 -1.36 7.01
N ILE A 92 4.52 -0.14 6.54
CA ILE A 92 3.45 0.63 5.86
C ILE A 92 3.69 0.66 4.35
N GLY A 93 4.93 0.82 3.91
CA GLY A 93 5.29 1.13 2.52
C GLY A 93 4.68 0.19 1.47
N PRO A 94 4.80 -1.14 1.60
CA PRO A 94 4.20 -2.07 0.66
C PRO A 94 2.68 -1.92 0.47
N SER A 95 1.96 -1.35 1.45
CA SER A 95 0.52 -1.08 1.30
C SER A 95 0.22 0.21 0.54
N ALA A 96 1.21 1.02 0.15
CA ALA A 96 0.97 2.29 -0.55
C ALA A 96 0.21 2.11 -1.87
N GLY A 97 0.48 1.05 -2.63
CA GLY A 97 -0.31 0.71 -3.83
C GLY A 97 -1.77 0.36 -3.50
N ASN A 98 -2.02 -0.33 -2.38
CA ASN A 98 -3.38 -0.62 -1.92
C ASN A 98 -4.10 0.63 -1.40
N MET A 99 -3.38 1.59 -0.83
CA MET A 99 -3.92 2.91 -0.48
C MET A 99 -4.31 3.69 -1.74
N TYR A 100 -3.46 3.67 -2.78
CA TYR A 100 -3.78 4.24 -4.08
C TYR A 100 -5.02 3.58 -4.71
N ALA A 101 -5.19 2.27 -4.53
CA ALA A 101 -6.38 1.52 -4.93
C ALA A 101 -7.63 1.76 -4.06
N GLU A 102 -7.56 2.60 -3.01
CA GLU A 102 -8.65 2.86 -2.06
C GLU A 102 -9.21 1.57 -1.40
N ASN A 103 -8.35 0.57 -1.15
CA ASN A 103 -8.74 -0.67 -0.48
C ASN A 103 -8.26 -0.70 0.99
N PRO A 104 -9.00 -0.12 1.95
CA PRO A 104 -8.57 -0.05 3.35
C PRO A 104 -8.47 -1.43 4.01
N LYS A 105 -9.26 -2.41 3.54
CA LYS A 105 -9.22 -3.79 4.06
C LYS A 105 -7.88 -4.45 3.73
N ALA A 106 -7.41 -4.30 2.48
CA ALA A 106 -6.11 -4.81 2.07
C ALA A 106 -4.96 -4.11 2.82
N VAL A 107 -5.03 -2.78 2.95
CA VAL A 107 -4.05 -1.97 3.69
C VAL A 107 -3.95 -2.43 5.15
N GLY A 108 -5.08 -2.53 5.85
CA GLY A 108 -5.10 -2.94 7.26
C GLY A 108 -4.55 -4.34 7.47
N LYS A 109 -4.94 -5.31 6.61
CA LYS A 109 -4.41 -6.67 6.67
C LYS A 109 -2.89 -6.71 6.47
N GLY A 110 -2.37 -6.03 5.45
CA GLY A 110 -0.94 -5.99 5.15
C GLY A 110 -0.11 -5.36 6.28
N ILE A 111 -0.57 -4.26 6.87
CA ILE A 111 0.08 -3.60 8.00
C ILE A 111 0.08 -4.49 9.24
N VAL A 112 -1.07 -5.08 9.59
CA VAL A 112 -1.18 -5.96 10.78
C VAL A 112 -0.30 -7.18 10.64
N THR A 113 -0.30 -7.85 9.47
CA THR A 113 0.56 -9.02 9.23
C THR A 113 2.02 -8.65 9.41
N ARG A 114 2.51 -7.55 8.82
CA ARG A 114 3.90 -7.13 8.95
C ARG A 114 4.26 -6.65 10.35
N ALA A 115 3.35 -6.03 11.09
CA ALA A 115 3.56 -5.68 12.49
C ALA A 115 3.72 -6.93 13.37
N ILE A 116 2.88 -7.95 13.18
CA ILE A 116 3.01 -9.24 13.87
C ILE A 116 4.34 -9.91 13.49
N SER A 117 4.69 -9.94 12.20
CA SER A 117 5.96 -10.46 11.72
C SER A 117 7.17 -9.74 12.35
N GLY A 118 7.14 -8.41 12.42
CA GLY A 118 8.17 -7.61 13.08
C GLY A 118 8.28 -7.91 14.57
N GLY A 119 7.15 -8.12 15.24
CA GLY A 119 7.10 -8.60 16.62
C GLY A 119 7.76 -9.98 16.79
N MET A 120 7.43 -10.94 15.92
CA MET A 120 8.04 -12.28 15.94
C MET A 120 9.55 -12.22 15.71
N ILE A 121 10.02 -11.41 14.76
CA ILE A 121 11.45 -11.20 14.50
C ILE A 121 12.14 -10.63 15.73
N THR A 122 11.55 -9.60 16.34
CA THR A 122 12.12 -8.92 17.52
C THR A 122 12.19 -9.87 18.72
N VAL A 123 11.13 -10.61 18.99
CA VAL A 123 11.08 -11.59 20.08
C VAL A 123 12.07 -12.73 19.82
N GLY A 124 12.12 -13.27 18.60
CA GLY A 124 13.06 -14.33 18.22
C GLY A 124 14.52 -13.88 18.35
N ALA A 125 14.84 -12.67 17.89
CA ALA A 125 16.17 -12.09 18.02
C ALA A 125 16.56 -11.85 19.49
N TYR A 126 15.62 -11.34 20.30
CA TYR A 126 15.85 -11.12 21.73
C TYR A 126 16.08 -12.43 22.48
N MET A 127 15.27 -13.46 22.22
CA MET A 127 15.46 -14.80 22.79
C MET A 127 16.81 -15.41 22.36
N GLY A 128 17.20 -15.24 21.10
CA GLY A 128 18.49 -15.69 20.59
C GLY A 128 19.67 -15.02 21.31
N LEU A 129 19.57 -13.71 21.56
CA LEU A 129 20.57 -12.95 22.33
C LEU A 129 20.67 -13.45 23.78
N LEU A 130 19.54 -13.67 24.46
CA LEU A 130 19.54 -14.20 25.83
C LEU A 130 20.19 -15.59 25.92
N ASN A 131 19.93 -16.46 24.95
CA ASN A 131 20.54 -17.79 24.89
C ASN A 131 22.05 -17.72 24.69
N GLN A 132 22.54 -16.76 23.90
CA GLN A 132 23.99 -16.55 23.72
C GLN A 132 24.66 -16.03 25.00
N LEU A 133 24.06 -15.06 25.68
CA LEU A 133 24.59 -14.48 26.92
C LEU A 133 24.54 -15.47 28.10
N GLY A 134 23.52 -16.32 28.16
CA GLY A 134 23.39 -17.37 29.20
C GLY A 134 24.35 -18.54 29.03
N ASN A 135 24.97 -18.69 27.85
CA ASN A 135 25.94 -19.74 27.54
C ASN A 135 27.39 -19.33 27.82
N GLU A 136 27.66 -18.09 28.26
CA GLU A 136 29.01 -17.70 28.65
C GLU A 136 29.46 -18.41 29.95
N PRO A 137 30.70 -18.94 30.01
CA PRO A 137 31.20 -19.79 31.09
C PRO A 137 31.63 -19.00 32.35
N TYR A 138 30.92 -17.93 32.71
CA TYR A 138 31.17 -17.22 33.95
C TYR A 138 30.44 -17.90 35.12
N GLY A 139 31.13 -18.85 35.75
CA GLY A 139 30.98 -19.15 37.18
C GLY A 139 29.59 -19.58 37.67
N GLY A 140 29.23 -20.84 37.45
CA GLY A 140 28.50 -21.61 38.46
C GLY A 140 26.99 -21.41 38.60
N VAL A 141 26.34 -20.52 37.84
CA VAL A 141 24.86 -20.41 37.83
C VAL A 141 24.29 -20.95 36.52
N ARG A 142 24.64 -22.20 36.17
CA ARG A 142 23.84 -22.99 35.23
C ARG A 142 22.69 -23.63 36.01
N LYS A 143 21.65 -22.85 36.26
CA LYS A 143 20.38 -23.37 36.76
C LYS A 143 19.23 -22.55 36.18
N ASP A 144 18.43 -23.25 35.38
CA ASP A 144 16.99 -23.00 35.22
C ASP A 144 16.53 -21.96 34.17
N LEU A 145 17.37 -21.60 33.20
CA LEU A 145 16.89 -21.00 31.93
C LEU A 145 16.52 -22.08 30.90
N ASP A 146 15.86 -23.15 31.35
CA ASP A 146 15.29 -24.21 30.49
C ASP A 146 14.03 -23.75 29.71
N GLY A 147 13.69 -22.45 29.78
CA GLY A 147 12.41 -21.94 29.30
C GLY A 147 12.29 -21.71 27.79
N PHE A 148 13.40 -21.54 27.07
CA PHE A 148 13.35 -21.12 25.67
C PHE A 148 14.36 -21.84 24.79
N SER A 149 13.89 -22.88 24.09
CA SER A 149 14.74 -23.62 23.15
C SER A 149 15.28 -22.69 22.05
N GLU A 150 16.55 -22.87 21.68
CA GLU A 150 17.15 -22.19 20.52
C GLU A 150 16.33 -22.38 19.25
N ILE A 151 15.67 -23.54 19.13
CA ILE A 151 14.74 -23.86 18.05
C ILE A 151 13.55 -22.89 18.03
N THR A 152 12.98 -22.54 19.19
CA THR A 152 11.87 -21.58 19.30
C THR A 152 12.31 -20.18 18.88
N ALA A 153 13.49 -19.74 19.32
CA ALA A 153 14.04 -18.43 18.94
C ALA A 153 14.27 -18.34 17.43
N ALA A 154 14.91 -19.36 16.85
CA ALA A 154 15.13 -19.45 15.41
C ALA A 154 13.81 -19.53 14.62
N ALA A 155 12.85 -20.33 15.07
CA ALA A 155 11.55 -20.46 14.42
C ALA A 155 10.77 -19.14 14.39
N LEU A 156 10.79 -18.35 15.48
CA LEU A 156 10.17 -17.03 15.52
C LEU A 156 10.86 -16.04 14.59
N PHE A 157 12.20 -16.03 14.56
CA PHE A 157 12.97 -15.14 13.70
C PHE A 157 12.76 -15.44 12.21
N PHE A 158 12.95 -16.71 11.81
CA PHE A 158 12.78 -17.14 10.42
C PHE A 158 11.32 -17.10 9.98
N GLY A 159 10.40 -17.56 10.84
CA GLY A 159 8.96 -17.52 10.56
C GLY A 159 8.45 -16.09 10.42
N GLY A 160 8.86 -15.18 11.31
CA GLY A 160 8.55 -13.77 11.20
C GLY A 160 9.12 -13.15 9.92
N SER A 161 10.37 -13.44 9.58
CA SER A 161 11.02 -12.95 8.36
C SER A 161 10.31 -13.44 7.09
N ALA A 162 9.97 -14.73 7.03
CA ALA A 162 9.25 -15.32 5.91
C ALA A 162 7.85 -14.69 5.74
N LEU A 163 7.11 -14.49 6.83
CA LEU A 163 5.80 -13.83 6.81
C LEU A 163 5.90 -12.36 6.35
N LEU A 164 6.95 -11.65 6.78
CA LEU A 164 7.18 -10.26 6.37
C LEU A 164 7.44 -10.16 4.87
N VAL A 165 8.30 -11.03 4.33
CA VAL A 165 8.61 -11.09 2.89
C VAL A 165 7.37 -11.48 2.11
N TYR A 166 6.67 -12.55 2.51
CA TYR A 166 5.43 -12.99 1.88
C TYR A 166 4.37 -11.88 1.85
N SER A 167 4.12 -11.22 2.99
CA SER A 167 3.13 -10.14 3.08
C SER A 167 3.51 -8.94 2.22
N THR A 168 4.80 -8.65 2.09
CA THR A 168 5.29 -7.55 1.24
C THR A 168 5.04 -7.83 -0.23
N PHE A 169 5.41 -9.03 -0.71
CA PHE A 169 5.15 -9.44 -2.10
C PHE A 169 3.65 -9.58 -2.39
N TYR A 170 2.89 -10.09 -1.43
CA TYR A 170 1.44 -10.18 -1.55
C TYR A 170 0.83 -8.79 -1.79
N ASP A 171 1.16 -7.78 -0.98
CA ASP A 171 0.66 -6.42 -1.18
C ASP A 171 1.14 -5.82 -2.51
N LEU A 172 2.39 -6.08 -2.91
CA LEU A 172 2.96 -5.60 -4.17
C LEU A 172 2.14 -6.08 -5.38
N PHE A 173 1.87 -7.38 -5.48
CA PHE A 173 1.11 -7.95 -6.59
C PHE A 173 -0.39 -7.69 -6.49
N ASN A 174 -0.95 -7.77 -5.28
CA ASN A 174 -2.38 -7.58 -5.05
C ASN A 174 -2.81 -6.12 -5.27
N SER A 175 -1.89 -5.16 -5.16
CA SER A 175 -2.17 -3.74 -5.45
C SER A 175 -2.67 -3.51 -6.88
N MET A 176 -2.14 -4.23 -7.88
CA MET A 176 -2.59 -4.14 -9.27
C MET A 176 -4.02 -4.67 -9.43
N ALA A 177 -4.31 -5.82 -8.84
CA ALA A 177 -5.65 -6.40 -8.86
C ALA A 177 -6.67 -5.50 -8.15
N ASN A 178 -6.28 -4.86 -7.04
CA ASN A 178 -7.14 -3.91 -6.34
C ASN A 178 -7.41 -2.64 -7.16
N VAL A 179 -6.41 -2.14 -7.91
CA VAL A 179 -6.63 -1.02 -8.84
C VAL A 179 -7.58 -1.41 -9.96
N ARG A 180 -7.41 -2.61 -10.54
CA ARG A 180 -8.32 -3.11 -11.57
C ARG A 180 -9.74 -3.18 -11.07
N LYS A 181 -9.94 -3.80 -9.90
CA LYS A 181 -11.24 -3.90 -9.24
C LYS A 181 -11.83 -2.53 -8.93
N TYR A 182 -11.02 -1.58 -8.44
CA TYR A 182 -11.45 -0.21 -8.23
C TYR A 182 -11.95 0.44 -9.52
N ASN A 183 -11.22 0.25 -10.62
CA ASN A 183 -11.62 0.81 -11.90
C ASN A 183 -12.90 0.18 -12.43
N GLU A 184 -13.06 -1.14 -12.30
CA GLU A 184 -14.30 -1.85 -12.67
C GLU A 184 -15.49 -1.37 -11.83
N GLU A 185 -15.32 -1.19 -10.52
CA GLU A 185 -16.40 -0.72 -9.61
C GLU A 185 -16.76 0.76 -9.80
N LYS A 186 -15.86 1.56 -10.36
CA LYS A 186 -16.03 3.01 -10.55
C LYS A 186 -16.24 3.41 -12.00
N GLN A 187 -16.25 2.46 -12.93
CA GLN A 187 -16.59 2.74 -14.32
C GLN A 187 -18.01 3.35 -14.37
N PRO A 188 -18.15 4.57 -14.91
CA PRO A 188 -19.46 5.19 -15.03
C PRO A 188 -20.30 4.38 -16.01
N VAL A 189 -21.58 4.23 -15.69
CA VAL A 189 -22.54 3.64 -16.64
C VAL A 189 -22.62 4.58 -17.84
N GLU A 190 -22.12 4.14 -18.99
CA GLU A 190 -22.19 4.94 -20.21
C GLU A 190 -23.54 4.72 -20.88
N PHE A 191 -24.34 5.78 -20.89
CA PHE A 191 -25.60 5.82 -21.61
C PHE A 191 -25.43 6.59 -22.91
N THR A 192 -25.66 5.91 -24.03
CA THR A 192 -25.45 6.43 -25.38
C THR A 192 -26.77 6.40 -26.15
N PHE A 193 -27.31 7.58 -26.50
CA PHE A 193 -28.49 7.72 -27.37
C PHE A 193 -28.06 8.19 -28.76
N ALA A 194 -28.25 7.34 -29.78
CA ALA A 194 -28.00 7.72 -31.18
C ALA A 194 -29.31 7.67 -31.98
N PRO A 195 -29.68 8.71 -32.74
CA PRO A 195 -30.66 8.53 -33.81
C PRO A 195 -30.12 7.52 -34.84
N THR A 196 -30.95 6.57 -35.24
CA THR A 196 -30.59 5.54 -36.23
C THR A 196 -31.74 5.33 -37.22
N TYR A 197 -31.45 4.76 -38.39
CA TYR A 197 -32.45 4.39 -39.38
C TYR A 197 -32.49 2.87 -39.52
N PHE A 198 -33.67 2.28 -39.36
CA PHE A 198 -33.87 0.84 -39.44
C PHE A 198 -34.34 0.43 -40.85
N PRO A 199 -33.46 -0.14 -41.71
CA PRO A 199 -33.74 -0.28 -43.13
C PRO A 199 -34.81 -1.34 -43.45
N LYS A 200 -34.95 -2.36 -42.59
CA LYS A 200 -35.94 -3.42 -42.77
C LYS A 200 -37.36 -2.91 -42.52
N GLU A 201 -37.51 -2.06 -41.52
CA GLU A 201 -38.75 -1.44 -41.09
C GLU A 201 -39.04 -0.12 -41.84
N LYS A 202 -38.05 0.41 -42.55
CA LYS A 202 -38.10 1.71 -43.26
C LYS A 202 -38.50 2.89 -42.36
N ALA A 203 -38.14 2.83 -41.08
CA ALA A 203 -38.53 3.81 -40.08
C ALA A 203 -37.30 4.42 -39.35
N PRO A 204 -37.33 5.72 -38.99
CA PRO A 204 -36.36 6.29 -38.07
C PRO A 204 -36.58 5.74 -36.66
N GLY A 205 -35.51 5.64 -35.88
CA GLY A 205 -35.61 5.24 -34.48
C GLY A 205 -34.41 5.68 -33.66
N ILE A 206 -34.34 5.15 -32.44
CA ILE A 206 -33.33 5.51 -31.45
C ILE A 206 -32.59 4.23 -31.06
N SER A 207 -31.27 4.23 -31.23
CA SER A 207 -30.40 3.21 -30.66
C SER A 207 -30.00 3.65 -29.25
N VAL A 208 -30.27 2.77 -28.29
CA VAL A 208 -29.83 2.91 -26.92
C VAL A 208 -28.74 1.89 -26.69
N SER A 209 -27.54 2.36 -26.37
CA SER A 209 -26.44 1.51 -25.90
C SER A 209 -26.16 1.84 -24.44
N LEU A 210 -26.12 0.78 -23.63
CA LEU A 210 -25.84 0.83 -22.21
C LEU A 210 -24.59 -0.01 -21.98
N SER A 211 -23.51 0.61 -21.51
CA SER A 211 -22.29 -0.09 -21.11
C SER A 211 -22.17 -0.06 -19.59
N PHE A 212 -21.85 -1.22 -19.02
CA PHE A 212 -21.55 -1.42 -17.61
C PHE A 212 -20.09 -1.83 -17.45
#